data_AF-A0A6I6LX73-F1
#
_entry.id   AF-A0A6I6LX73-F1
#
_cell.length_a   1.000
_cell.length_b   1.000
_cell.length_c   1.000
_cell.angle_alpha   90.00
_cell.angle_beta   90.00
_cell.angle_gamma   90.00
#
_symmetry.space_group_name_H-M   'P 1'
#
loop_
_entity.id
_entity.type
_entity.pdbx_description
1 polymer ?
#
loop_
_entity_poly.entity_id
_entity_poly.type
_entity_poly.pdbx_seq_one_letter_code
_entity_poly.pdbx_strand_id
1 'polypeptide(L)'
;MSWNAPTSRPPWSTSVSALAWVPQPSSSECKSMKNFSIQIDADGVALVTFDMAGKRLNVISDEVQTELEQLVSTLRDSPEIRGAVLVSGKENGFCAGADLGEIIGHFDRWRTAQRQDALRQGLAESSSLSRHLRALETCGKPVAAAISGMALGGGLELALACHYRVAVDDPKLRLAFPEAGVGLLPGAGGTQRLIRLIGIEAALPYLLDCRPIDPADALAGGLLHARVPAAELVETARRWVLENPQAVAPWDQKEFRLPGGGPHTPQGYRGFGPAIAARLAGGSADQPAQANILKCVYEGAQVPIDAGLRIESRYFFNTVRSPQAKVMARTFFVSRQTLAKREKHTDPRSYLDALRQATKTEQQVLLEEGVAAPLVAALARRYAVEGAAIEAPSQTQCEDTDFANIAAIKQRLLYAQTLAAVRALEGGNAGDALEADASAVAAGFPSWTGGPISFIDVEGPQRFLAQAERFVAELGERFAVPAGLRERAAAGRGLYDEPA
;
A
#
# COMPACT_ATOMS: atom_id res chain seq x y z
N MET A 1 58.49 11.12 -38.84
CA MET A 1 57.50 10.03 -38.85
C MET A 1 56.15 10.63 -38.53
N SER A 2 55.35 10.80 -39.58
CA SER A 2 53.93 11.15 -39.52
C SER A 2 53.13 10.00 -38.91
N TRP A 3 51.96 10.28 -38.35
CA TRP A 3 50.68 9.94 -39.00
C TRP A 3 49.53 10.66 -38.30
N ASN A 4 48.80 11.43 -39.10
CA ASN A 4 47.55 12.11 -38.79
C ASN A 4 46.44 11.07 -38.57
N ALA A 5 45.52 11.34 -37.64
CA ALA A 5 44.22 10.65 -37.58
C ALA A 5 43.10 11.63 -37.98
N PRO A 6 42.10 11.20 -38.78
CA PRO A 6 41.26 12.09 -39.55
C PRO A 6 40.01 12.56 -38.79
N THR A 7 39.61 13.79 -39.10
CA THR A 7 38.29 14.35 -38.89
C THR A 7 37.24 13.62 -39.73
N SER A 8 36.38 12.80 -39.11
CA SER A 8 35.06 12.48 -39.65
C SER A 8 34.16 11.89 -38.55
N ARG A 9 33.01 12.54 -38.31
CA ARG A 9 31.93 12.00 -37.46
C ARG A 9 31.44 10.66 -38.03
N PRO A 10 31.09 9.67 -37.18
CA PRO A 10 30.45 8.45 -37.64
C PRO A 10 29.02 8.75 -38.19
N PRO A 11 28.57 8.05 -39.25
CA PRO A 11 27.38 8.41 -40.03
C PRO A 11 26.03 8.01 -39.40
N TRP A 12 25.93 7.90 -38.08
CA TRP A 12 24.67 7.59 -37.39
C TRP A 12 24.18 8.70 -36.46
N SER A 13 24.74 9.91 -36.56
CA SER A 13 24.11 11.11 -35.98
C SER A 13 22.97 11.61 -36.87
N THR A 14 21.86 10.89 -36.87
CA THR A 14 20.56 11.44 -37.24
C THR A 14 19.65 11.27 -36.04
N SER A 15 19.05 12.37 -35.61
CA SER A 15 17.98 12.40 -34.63
C SER A 15 16.86 11.47 -35.10
N VAL A 16 16.75 10.30 -34.49
CA VAL A 16 15.62 9.41 -34.70
C VAL A 16 14.58 9.80 -33.66
N SER A 17 13.50 10.43 -34.10
CA SER A 17 12.31 10.58 -33.27
C SER A 17 11.83 9.17 -32.91
N ALA A 18 11.60 8.93 -31.64
CA ALA A 18 11.05 7.68 -31.13
C ALA A 18 9.65 7.43 -31.73
N LEU A 19 9.60 6.71 -32.85
CA LEU A 19 8.39 6.05 -33.31
C LEU A 19 8.54 4.59 -32.90
N ALA A 20 8.07 4.31 -31.68
CA ALA A 20 7.55 2.99 -31.34
C ALA A 20 6.55 2.59 -32.42
N TRP A 21 6.49 1.30 -32.76
CA TRP A 21 5.51 0.78 -33.73
C TRP A 21 4.11 1.33 -33.42
N VAL A 22 3.61 2.19 -34.29
CA VAL A 22 2.22 2.67 -34.30
C VAL A 22 1.52 1.75 -35.31
N PRO A 23 0.49 0.98 -34.91
CA PRO A 23 -0.24 0.16 -35.87
C PRO A 23 -0.73 1.05 -37.01
N GLN A 24 -0.47 0.64 -38.25
CA GLN A 24 -1.12 1.25 -39.40
C GLN A 24 -2.61 0.95 -39.25
N PRO A 25 -3.47 1.97 -39.08
CA PRO A 25 -4.90 1.72 -38.89
C PRO A 25 -5.42 1.01 -40.14
N SER A 26 -5.88 -0.24 -39.98
CA SER A 26 -6.98 -0.69 -40.82
C SER A 26 -8.16 0.24 -40.56
N SER A 27 -9.08 0.37 -41.50
CA SER A 27 -10.28 1.22 -41.43
C SER A 27 -11.29 0.85 -40.31
N SER A 28 -10.83 0.27 -39.20
CA SER A 28 -11.59 -0.23 -38.05
C SER A 28 -11.88 0.89 -37.04
N GLU A 29 -13.11 0.89 -36.52
CA GLU A 29 -13.64 1.87 -35.57
C GLU A 29 -12.77 2.04 -34.32
N CYS A 30 -12.31 3.26 -34.07
CA CYS A 30 -11.73 3.63 -32.78
C CYS A 30 -12.86 3.83 -31.77
N LYS A 31 -13.06 2.88 -30.85
CA LYS A 31 -13.95 3.06 -29.70
C LYS A 31 -13.18 3.78 -28.60
N SER A 32 -13.62 4.97 -28.22
CA SER A 32 -12.97 5.79 -27.19
C SER A 32 -13.90 6.04 -26.02
N MET A 33 -13.38 5.78 -24.83
CA MET A 33 -13.84 6.32 -23.55
C MET A 33 -12.99 7.55 -23.19
N LYS A 34 -13.16 8.14 -22.01
CA LYS A 34 -12.38 9.31 -21.59
C LYS A 34 -10.93 8.95 -21.27
N ASN A 35 -10.70 7.84 -20.57
CA ASN A 35 -9.36 7.41 -20.17
C ASN A 35 -8.87 6.17 -20.92
N PHE A 36 -9.73 5.47 -21.64
CA PHE A 36 -9.35 4.30 -22.46
C PHE A 36 -9.69 4.51 -23.93
N SER A 37 -8.78 4.12 -24.81
CA SER A 37 -9.05 3.99 -26.25
C SER A 37 -8.73 2.59 -26.75
N ILE A 38 -9.50 2.13 -27.74
CA ILE A 38 -9.36 0.81 -28.34
C ILE A 38 -9.10 0.96 -29.84
N GLN A 39 -7.98 0.41 -30.31
CA GLN A 39 -7.65 0.29 -31.72
C GLN A 39 -7.53 -1.18 -32.07
N ILE A 40 -8.29 -1.66 -33.05
CA ILE A 40 -8.29 -3.07 -33.46
C ILE A 40 -7.48 -3.19 -34.75
N ASP A 41 -6.45 -4.03 -34.73
CA ASP A 41 -5.63 -4.28 -35.90
C ASP A 41 -6.25 -5.28 -36.89
N ALA A 42 -5.56 -5.51 -38.01
CA ALA A 42 -6.01 -6.40 -39.07
C ALA A 42 -6.13 -7.88 -38.66
N ASP A 43 -5.43 -8.29 -37.59
CA ASP A 43 -5.48 -9.67 -37.07
C ASP A 43 -6.52 -9.83 -35.96
N GLY A 44 -7.25 -8.76 -35.61
CA GLY A 44 -8.29 -8.74 -34.57
C GLY A 44 -7.74 -8.54 -33.16
N VAL A 45 -6.49 -8.08 -32.99
CA VAL A 45 -5.95 -7.75 -31.66
C VAL A 45 -6.30 -6.31 -31.32
N ALA A 46 -6.95 -6.13 -30.17
CA ALA A 46 -7.28 -4.82 -29.63
C ALA A 46 -6.10 -4.24 -28.84
N LEU A 47 -5.50 -3.16 -29.33
CA LEU A 47 -4.60 -2.31 -28.56
C LEU A 47 -5.44 -1.37 -27.68
N VAL A 48 -5.46 -1.66 -26.38
CA VAL A 48 -6.17 -0.89 -25.37
C VAL A 48 -5.20 0.07 -24.70
N THR A 49 -5.35 1.37 -24.92
CA THR A 49 -4.48 2.40 -24.32
C THR A 49 -5.17 3.04 -23.13
N PHE A 50 -4.57 2.89 -21.94
CA PHE A 50 -4.96 3.64 -20.74
C PHE A 50 -4.19 4.97 -20.70
N ASP A 51 -4.88 6.10 -20.79
CA ASP A 51 -4.29 7.43 -20.75
C ASP A 51 -5.22 8.46 -20.11
N MET A 52 -4.93 8.87 -18.88
CA MET A 52 -5.67 9.94 -18.21
C MET A 52 -5.22 11.32 -18.71
N ALA A 53 -6.00 11.96 -19.59
CA ALA A 53 -5.68 13.28 -20.13
C ALA A 53 -5.42 14.32 -19.01
N GLY A 54 -4.36 15.13 -19.17
CA GLY A 54 -3.99 16.17 -18.21
C GLY A 54 -3.35 15.68 -16.90
N LYS A 55 -3.21 14.37 -16.69
CA LYS A 55 -2.49 13.78 -15.55
C LYS A 55 -1.11 13.28 -15.97
N ARG A 56 -0.13 13.44 -15.07
CA ARG A 56 1.25 12.93 -15.28
C ARG A 56 1.32 11.41 -15.23
N LEU A 57 0.50 10.77 -14.40
CA LEU A 57 0.46 9.33 -14.18
C LEU A 57 -0.98 8.85 -14.33
N ASN A 58 -1.14 7.61 -14.80
CA ASN A 58 -2.41 6.91 -14.73
C ASN A 58 -2.66 6.44 -13.28
N VAL A 59 -3.87 6.70 -12.78
CA VAL A 59 -4.38 6.23 -11.50
C VAL A 59 -5.77 5.65 -11.69
N ILE A 60 -6.15 4.67 -10.87
CA ILE A 60 -7.45 4.01 -10.96
C ILE A 60 -8.44 4.78 -10.08
N SER A 61 -9.07 5.81 -10.67
CA SER A 61 -10.19 6.55 -10.08
C SER A 61 -11.53 5.81 -10.24
N ASP A 62 -12.58 6.27 -9.57
CA ASP A 62 -13.95 5.79 -9.70
C ASP A 62 -14.45 5.86 -11.16
N GLU A 63 -14.05 6.91 -11.89
CA GLU A 63 -14.34 7.05 -13.33
C GLU A 63 -13.60 5.98 -14.17
N VAL A 64 -12.31 5.76 -13.91
CA VAL A 64 -11.53 4.71 -14.57
C VAL A 64 -12.10 3.32 -14.28
N GLN A 65 -12.59 3.08 -13.07
CA GLN A 65 -13.24 1.81 -12.71
C GLN A 65 -14.54 1.61 -13.50
N THR A 66 -15.33 2.66 -13.69
CA THR A 66 -16.56 2.62 -14.50
C THR A 66 -16.22 2.32 -15.97
N GLU A 67 -15.20 2.96 -16.51
CA GLU A 67 -14.74 2.70 -17.89
C GLU A 67 -14.11 1.31 -18.04
N LEU A 68 -13.47 0.78 -17.00
CA LEU A 68 -12.93 -0.58 -17.02
C LEU A 68 -14.06 -1.63 -17.14
N GLU A 69 -15.22 -1.42 -16.50
CA GLU A 69 -16.39 -2.29 -16.69
C GLU A 69 -16.91 -2.26 -18.14
N GLN A 70 -16.95 -1.08 -18.76
CA GLN A 70 -17.34 -0.89 -20.16
C GLN A 70 -16.32 -1.52 -21.11
N LEU A 71 -15.03 -1.36 -20.83
CA LEU A 71 -13.93 -1.98 -21.56
C LEU A 71 -14.07 -3.50 -21.52
N VAL A 72 -14.25 -4.10 -20.34
CA VAL A 72 -14.42 -5.56 -20.21
C VAL A 72 -15.62 -6.05 -21.01
N SER A 73 -16.75 -5.33 -20.96
CA SER A 73 -17.93 -5.68 -21.75
C SER A 73 -17.64 -5.59 -23.25
N THR A 74 -16.95 -4.54 -23.70
CA THR A 74 -16.53 -4.40 -25.11
C THR A 74 -15.62 -5.55 -25.53
N LEU A 75 -14.60 -5.86 -24.73
CA LEU A 75 -13.68 -6.96 -25.02
C LEU A 75 -14.42 -8.29 -25.11
N ARG A 76 -15.35 -8.58 -24.19
CA ARG A 76 -16.13 -9.83 -24.20
C ARG A 76 -17.07 -9.92 -25.40
N ASP A 77 -17.83 -8.86 -25.68
CA ASP A 77 -19.01 -8.91 -26.55
C ASP A 77 -18.72 -8.60 -28.03
N SER A 78 -17.59 -7.95 -28.36
CA SER A 78 -17.19 -7.65 -29.74
C SER A 78 -16.60 -8.87 -30.46
N PRO A 79 -17.28 -9.52 -31.44
CA PRO A 79 -16.76 -10.68 -32.15
C PRO A 79 -15.49 -10.39 -32.97
N GLU A 80 -15.27 -9.14 -33.37
CA GLU A 80 -14.10 -8.67 -34.11
C GLU A 80 -12.81 -8.67 -33.27
N ILE A 81 -12.93 -8.64 -31.94
CA ILE A 81 -11.80 -8.68 -31.01
C ILE A 81 -11.47 -10.14 -30.70
N ARG A 82 -10.27 -10.59 -31.04
CA ARG A 82 -9.75 -11.94 -30.71
C ARG A 82 -8.95 -11.98 -29.40
N GLY A 83 -8.45 -10.83 -28.97
CA GLY A 83 -7.68 -10.64 -27.74
C GLY A 83 -7.22 -9.20 -27.60
N ALA A 84 -6.56 -8.86 -26.49
CA ALA A 84 -6.19 -7.49 -26.20
C ALA A 84 -4.77 -7.34 -25.65
N VAL A 85 -4.13 -6.22 -25.99
CA VAL A 85 -2.89 -5.74 -25.36
C VAL A 85 -3.21 -4.44 -24.63
N LEU A 86 -3.06 -4.45 -23.31
CA LEU A 86 -3.20 -3.27 -22.47
C LEU A 86 -1.86 -2.53 -22.38
N VAL A 87 -1.84 -1.29 -22.85
CA VAL A 87 -0.70 -0.37 -22.79
C VAL A 87 -1.07 0.90 -22.01
N SER A 88 -0.05 1.63 -21.59
CA SER A 88 -0.20 2.98 -21.05
C SER A 88 0.17 4.02 -22.11
N GLY A 89 -0.61 5.09 -22.20
CA GLY A 89 -0.25 6.29 -22.98
C GLY A 89 0.75 7.20 -22.28
N LYS A 90 1.20 6.88 -21.06
CA LYS A 90 2.18 7.67 -20.30
C LYS A 90 3.61 7.25 -20.62
N GLU A 91 4.47 8.26 -20.78
CA GLU A 91 5.90 8.07 -21.07
C GLU A 91 6.68 7.35 -19.96
N ASN A 92 6.25 7.49 -18.70
CA ASN A 92 7.06 7.10 -17.53
C ASN A 92 6.36 6.09 -16.61
N GLY A 93 5.33 5.38 -17.06
CA GLY A 93 4.64 4.43 -16.21
C GLY A 93 3.46 3.72 -16.85
N PHE A 94 3.17 2.53 -16.34
CA PHE A 94 1.97 1.78 -16.69
C PHE A 94 0.76 2.29 -15.90
N CYS A 95 0.80 2.16 -14.57
CA CYS A 95 -0.24 2.64 -13.66
C CYS A 95 0.31 2.79 -12.23
N ALA A 96 0.02 3.91 -11.58
CA ALA A 96 0.54 4.25 -10.25
C ALA A 96 -0.31 3.69 -9.08
N GLY A 97 -1.39 2.96 -9.37
CA GLY A 97 -2.29 2.40 -8.37
C GLY A 97 -3.66 3.05 -8.35
N ALA A 98 -4.45 2.74 -7.33
CA ALA A 98 -5.74 3.38 -7.10
C ALA A 98 -5.58 4.85 -6.69
N ASP A 99 -6.58 5.67 -6.99
CA ASP A 99 -6.57 7.07 -6.55
C ASP A 99 -6.80 7.14 -5.03
N LEU A 100 -5.71 7.31 -4.29
CA LEU A 100 -5.76 7.40 -2.82
C LEU A 100 -6.55 8.62 -2.34
N GLY A 101 -6.65 9.69 -3.12
CA GLY A 101 -7.45 10.86 -2.76
C GLY A 101 -8.94 10.53 -2.73
N GLU A 102 -9.44 9.84 -3.77
CA GLU A 102 -10.83 9.38 -3.82
C GLU A 102 -11.12 8.32 -2.75
N ILE A 103 -10.22 7.36 -2.57
CA ILE A 103 -10.31 6.35 -1.50
C ILE A 103 -10.43 7.02 -0.12
N ILE A 104 -9.54 7.98 0.19
CA ILE A 104 -9.59 8.73 1.46
C ILE A 104 -10.92 9.49 1.60
N GLY A 105 -11.44 10.06 0.51
CA GLY A 105 -12.74 10.74 0.47
C GLY A 105 -13.91 9.84 0.92
N HIS A 106 -13.78 8.53 0.76
CA HIS A 106 -14.82 7.56 1.19
C HIS A 106 -14.65 7.05 2.62
N PHE A 107 -13.51 7.30 3.30
CA PHE A 107 -13.18 6.69 4.59
C PHE A 107 -14.22 6.93 5.68
N ASP A 108 -14.64 8.17 5.90
CA ASP A 108 -15.59 8.47 6.96
C ASP A 108 -16.96 7.84 6.71
N ARG A 109 -17.42 7.83 5.46
CA ARG A 109 -18.66 7.17 5.06
C ARG A 109 -18.60 5.66 5.33
N TRP A 110 -17.54 4.98 4.91
CA TRP A 110 -17.40 3.54 5.13
C TRP A 110 -17.17 3.19 6.61
N ARG A 111 -16.36 3.96 7.33
CA ARG A 111 -16.04 3.74 8.75
C ARG A 111 -17.28 3.88 9.63
N THR A 112 -18.06 4.95 9.42
CA THR A 112 -19.24 5.25 10.26
C THR A 112 -20.46 4.41 9.89
N ALA A 113 -20.45 3.70 8.76
CA ALA A 113 -21.53 2.79 8.38
C ALA A 113 -21.79 1.74 9.47
N GLN A 114 -23.01 1.75 10.02
CA GLN A 114 -23.50 0.76 10.99
C GLN A 114 -24.65 -0.09 10.44
N ARG A 115 -25.45 0.47 9.52
CA ARG A 115 -26.61 -0.22 8.96
C ARG A 115 -26.21 -1.25 7.91
N GLN A 116 -26.94 -2.36 7.82
CA GLN A 116 -26.60 -3.48 6.96
C GLN A 116 -26.59 -3.12 5.46
N ASP A 117 -27.51 -2.27 5.02
CA ASP A 117 -27.57 -1.72 3.66
C ASP A 117 -26.30 -0.90 3.34
N ALA A 118 -25.93 0.04 4.21
CA ALA A 118 -24.72 0.85 4.07
C ALA A 118 -23.43 0.00 4.09
N LEU A 119 -23.37 -1.05 4.93
CA LEU A 119 -22.24 -1.97 4.97
C LEU A 119 -22.12 -2.79 3.67
N ARG A 120 -23.24 -3.25 3.10
CA ARG A 120 -23.24 -3.96 1.81
C ARG A 120 -22.80 -3.05 0.67
N GLN A 121 -23.31 -1.82 0.66
CA GLN A 121 -22.91 -0.82 -0.33
C GLN A 121 -21.42 -0.50 -0.22
N GLY A 122 -20.91 -0.18 0.97
CA GLY A 122 -19.50 0.12 1.16
C GLY A 122 -18.57 -1.04 0.79
N LEU A 123 -18.97 -2.29 1.08
CA LEU A 123 -18.22 -3.46 0.62
C LEU A 123 -18.20 -3.54 -0.91
N ALA A 124 -19.34 -3.33 -1.58
CA ALA A 124 -19.45 -3.41 -3.04
C ALA A 124 -18.67 -2.30 -3.77
N GLU A 125 -18.65 -1.10 -3.19
CA GLU A 125 -17.88 0.06 -3.66
C GLU A 125 -16.38 -0.14 -3.43
N SER A 126 -15.96 -0.47 -2.21
CA SER A 126 -14.53 -0.66 -1.89
C SER A 126 -13.89 -1.84 -2.62
N SER A 127 -14.69 -2.80 -3.12
CA SER A 127 -14.21 -3.96 -3.86
C SER A 127 -14.54 -3.95 -5.36
N SER A 128 -14.98 -2.82 -5.93
CA SER A 128 -15.36 -2.74 -7.35
C SER A 128 -14.21 -3.10 -8.29
N LEU A 129 -13.00 -2.59 -8.03
CA LEU A 129 -11.84 -2.89 -8.87
C LEU A 129 -11.55 -4.40 -8.90
N SER A 130 -11.60 -5.10 -7.76
CA SER A 130 -11.42 -6.56 -7.70
C SER A 130 -12.39 -7.31 -8.62
N ARG A 131 -13.66 -6.88 -8.65
CA ARG A 131 -14.70 -7.45 -9.53
C ARG A 131 -14.41 -7.17 -11.00
N HIS A 132 -14.04 -5.95 -11.37
CA HIS A 132 -13.72 -5.59 -12.75
C HIS A 132 -12.48 -6.34 -13.25
N LEU A 133 -11.46 -6.48 -12.41
CA LEU A 133 -10.25 -7.24 -12.74
C LEU A 133 -10.54 -8.73 -12.91
N ARG A 134 -11.39 -9.32 -12.06
CA ARG A 134 -11.82 -10.71 -12.25
C ARG A 134 -12.63 -10.88 -13.54
N ALA A 135 -13.50 -9.93 -13.86
CA ALA A 135 -14.26 -9.95 -15.11
C ALA A 135 -13.36 -9.82 -16.36
N LEU A 136 -12.29 -9.01 -16.29
CA LEU A 136 -11.25 -8.92 -17.33
C LEU A 136 -10.52 -10.25 -17.50
N GLU A 137 -10.11 -10.86 -16.39
CA GLU A 137 -9.40 -12.13 -16.35
C GLU A 137 -10.23 -13.30 -16.90
N THR A 138 -11.56 -13.28 -16.72
CA THR A 138 -12.47 -14.32 -17.21
C THR A 138 -13.33 -13.86 -18.38
N CYS A 139 -12.91 -12.86 -19.15
CA CYS A 139 -13.71 -12.32 -20.27
C CYS A 139 -13.78 -13.26 -21.49
N GLY A 140 -13.06 -14.38 -21.46
CA GLY A 140 -13.06 -15.38 -22.53
C GLY A 140 -12.09 -15.09 -23.67
N LYS A 141 -11.23 -14.06 -23.54
CA LYS A 141 -10.22 -13.69 -24.54
C LYS A 141 -8.85 -13.49 -23.89
N PRO A 142 -7.74 -13.82 -24.58
CA PRO A 142 -6.41 -13.51 -24.11
C PRO A 142 -6.20 -12.01 -23.95
N VAL A 143 -5.62 -11.63 -22.82
CA VAL A 143 -5.28 -10.24 -22.48
C VAL A 143 -3.84 -10.21 -22.00
N ALA A 144 -3.00 -9.38 -22.62
CA ALA A 144 -1.62 -9.15 -22.24
C ALA A 144 -1.42 -7.73 -21.71
N ALA A 145 -0.63 -7.56 -20.65
CA ALA A 145 -0.16 -6.26 -20.17
C ALA A 145 1.24 -5.98 -20.72
N ALA A 146 1.40 -4.83 -21.36
CA ALA A 146 2.67 -4.28 -21.82
C ALA A 146 3.12 -3.17 -20.86
N ILE A 147 3.97 -3.54 -19.90
CA ILE A 147 4.36 -2.70 -18.76
C ILE A 147 5.56 -1.83 -19.14
N SER A 148 5.29 -0.60 -19.56
CA SER A 148 6.29 0.37 -20.04
C SER A 148 7.11 1.06 -18.95
N GLY A 149 6.80 0.84 -17.68
CA GLY A 149 7.43 1.54 -16.55
C GLY A 149 6.78 1.14 -15.23
N MET A 150 6.59 2.09 -14.32
CA MET A 150 6.04 1.77 -12.99
C MET A 150 4.66 1.09 -13.05
N ALA A 151 4.48 0.01 -12.29
CA ALA A 151 3.20 -0.62 -11.99
C ALA A 151 3.12 -0.84 -10.49
N LEU A 152 2.33 -0.03 -9.80
CA LEU A 152 2.28 0.03 -8.34
C LEU A 152 0.88 -0.28 -7.82
N GLY A 153 0.77 -1.07 -6.76
CA GLY A 153 -0.48 -1.41 -6.09
C GLY A 153 -1.56 -1.87 -7.07
N GLY A 154 -2.71 -1.20 -7.08
CA GLY A 154 -3.80 -1.42 -8.05
C GLY A 154 -3.37 -1.47 -9.53
N GLY A 155 -2.31 -0.76 -9.92
CA GLY A 155 -1.74 -0.82 -11.27
C GLY A 155 -1.02 -2.14 -11.57
N LEU A 156 -0.35 -2.70 -10.56
CA LEU A 156 0.20 -4.04 -10.64
C LEU A 156 -0.92 -5.09 -10.55
N GLU A 157 -1.94 -4.88 -9.72
CA GLU A 157 -3.12 -5.77 -9.66
C GLU A 157 -3.83 -5.87 -11.02
N LEU A 158 -3.96 -4.75 -11.74
CA LEU A 158 -4.46 -4.71 -13.11
C LEU A 158 -3.60 -5.55 -14.06
N ALA A 159 -2.27 -5.43 -14.00
CA ALA A 159 -1.37 -6.24 -14.82
C ALA A 159 -1.43 -7.74 -14.45
N LEU A 160 -1.61 -8.07 -13.17
CA LEU A 160 -1.73 -9.45 -12.69
C LEU A 160 -3.05 -10.11 -13.13
N ALA A 161 -4.10 -9.31 -13.37
CA ALA A 161 -5.37 -9.80 -13.91
C ALA A 161 -5.31 -10.12 -15.42
N CYS A 162 -4.27 -9.64 -16.11
CA CYS A 162 -3.99 -10.08 -17.47
C CYS A 162 -3.42 -11.51 -17.48
N HIS A 163 -3.52 -12.19 -18.61
CA HIS A 163 -2.99 -13.55 -18.79
C HIS A 163 -1.48 -13.54 -19.02
N TYR A 164 -0.99 -12.49 -19.69
CA TYR A 164 0.42 -12.31 -20.00
C TYR A 164 0.92 -10.95 -19.55
N ARG A 165 2.22 -10.87 -19.24
CA ARG A 165 2.89 -9.68 -18.72
C ARG A 165 4.29 -9.63 -19.31
N VAL A 166 4.49 -8.67 -20.20
CA VAL A 166 5.82 -8.29 -20.68
C VAL A 166 6.15 -6.92 -20.12
N ALA A 167 7.35 -6.76 -19.60
CA ALA A 167 7.82 -5.48 -19.09
C ALA A 167 8.97 -4.94 -19.93
N VAL A 168 9.13 -3.62 -19.90
CA VAL A 168 10.30 -2.98 -20.47
C VAL A 168 11.57 -3.44 -19.74
N ASP A 169 12.62 -3.73 -20.49
CA ASP A 169 13.96 -3.94 -19.96
C ASP A 169 14.64 -2.60 -19.68
N ASP A 170 14.20 -1.92 -18.62
CA ASP A 170 14.74 -0.63 -18.18
C ASP A 170 15.05 -0.68 -16.67
N PRO A 171 16.24 -0.24 -16.23
CA PRO A 171 16.58 -0.15 -14.79
C PRO A 171 15.65 0.77 -13.98
N LYS A 172 14.85 1.62 -14.63
CA LYS A 172 13.82 2.47 -14.02
C LYS A 172 12.48 1.75 -13.82
N LEU A 173 12.31 0.51 -14.29
CA LEU A 173 11.12 -0.29 -14.02
C LEU A 173 10.90 -0.40 -12.50
N ARG A 174 9.67 -0.17 -12.04
CA ARG A 174 9.30 -0.25 -10.62
C ARG A 174 8.02 -1.06 -10.48
N LEU A 175 8.08 -2.12 -9.70
CA LEU A 175 6.96 -3.01 -9.39
C LEU A 175 6.85 -3.12 -7.88
N ALA A 176 5.69 -2.84 -7.28
CA ALA A 176 5.52 -2.94 -5.84
C ALA A 176 4.05 -2.95 -5.41
N PHE A 177 3.81 -3.44 -4.20
CA PHE A 177 2.56 -3.29 -3.45
C PHE A 177 2.79 -2.34 -2.25
N PRO A 178 2.55 -1.02 -2.40
CA PRO A 178 2.84 -0.04 -1.35
C PRO A 178 1.75 0.07 -0.26
N GLU A 179 0.65 -0.68 -0.38
CA GLU A 179 -0.59 -0.47 0.38
C GLU A 179 -0.40 -0.57 1.90
N ALA A 180 0.38 -1.55 2.38
CA ALA A 180 0.63 -1.70 3.81
C ALA A 180 1.35 -0.48 4.42
N GLY A 181 2.17 0.21 3.62
CA GLY A 181 2.89 1.42 4.01
C GLY A 181 1.99 2.64 4.22
N VAL A 182 0.76 2.61 3.69
CA VAL A 182 -0.26 3.66 3.89
C VAL A 182 -1.44 3.16 4.74
N GLY A 183 -1.30 2.02 5.40
CA GLY A 183 -2.33 1.46 6.29
C GLY A 183 -3.47 0.74 5.58
N LEU A 184 -3.24 0.30 4.33
CA LEU A 184 -4.18 -0.45 3.52
C LEU A 184 -3.63 -1.85 3.19
N LEU A 185 -4.34 -2.60 2.36
CA LEU A 185 -3.85 -3.84 1.77
C LEU A 185 -4.18 -3.90 0.27
N PRO A 186 -3.48 -4.71 -0.53
CA PRO A 186 -3.82 -4.92 -1.94
C PRO A 186 -5.20 -5.59 -2.05
N GLY A 187 -6.21 -4.80 -2.39
CA GLY A 187 -7.63 -5.17 -2.28
C GLY A 187 -8.31 -5.53 -3.60
N ALA A 188 -7.58 -5.48 -4.72
CA ALA A 188 -8.10 -5.77 -6.05
C ALA A 188 -7.54 -7.08 -6.64
N GLY A 189 -7.21 -8.02 -5.77
CA GLY A 189 -6.73 -9.36 -6.07
C GLY A 189 -5.23 -9.54 -5.90
N GLY A 190 -4.49 -8.52 -5.47
CA GLY A 190 -3.04 -8.59 -5.26
C GLY A 190 -2.65 -9.65 -4.25
N THR A 191 -3.35 -9.76 -3.12
CA THR A 191 -3.08 -10.80 -2.12
C THR A 191 -3.41 -12.21 -2.62
N GLN A 192 -4.32 -12.31 -3.60
CA GLN A 192 -4.81 -13.59 -4.12
C GLN A 192 -4.04 -14.07 -5.35
N ARG A 193 -3.73 -13.19 -6.29
CA ARG A 193 -3.00 -13.51 -7.52
C ARG A 193 -1.53 -13.71 -7.25
N LEU A 194 -0.91 -12.87 -6.43
CA LEU A 194 0.53 -12.95 -6.16
C LEU A 194 0.91 -14.30 -5.53
N ILE A 195 0.18 -14.73 -4.49
CA ILE A 195 0.45 -16.02 -3.84
C ILE A 195 0.21 -17.22 -4.78
N ARG A 196 -0.68 -17.08 -5.76
CA ARG A 196 -0.96 -18.12 -6.76
C ARG A 196 0.08 -18.18 -7.87
N LEU A 197 0.83 -17.10 -8.08
CA LEU A 197 1.96 -17.05 -9.02
C LEU A 197 3.25 -17.54 -8.37
N ILE A 198 3.64 -16.96 -7.23
CA ILE A 198 4.98 -17.13 -6.66
C ILE A 198 5.01 -17.90 -5.33
N GLY A 199 3.86 -18.34 -4.85
CA GLY A 199 3.72 -18.97 -3.55
C GLY A 199 3.66 -17.98 -2.39
N ILE A 200 3.26 -18.47 -1.22
CA ILE A 200 3.01 -17.63 -0.05
C ILE A 200 4.30 -17.00 0.49
N GLU A 201 5.36 -17.80 0.65
CA GLU A 201 6.62 -17.36 1.26
C GLU A 201 7.27 -16.21 0.49
N ALA A 202 7.35 -16.32 -0.84
CA ALA A 202 7.92 -15.28 -1.69
C ALA A 202 7.03 -14.02 -1.79
N ALA A 203 5.71 -14.17 -1.62
CA ALA A 203 4.77 -13.06 -1.71
C ALA A 203 4.73 -12.17 -0.46
N LEU A 204 4.95 -12.75 0.72
CA LEU A 204 4.77 -12.01 1.98
C LEU A 204 5.64 -10.75 2.13
N PRO A 205 6.95 -10.75 1.77
CA PRO A 205 7.76 -9.53 1.85
C PRO A 205 7.23 -8.39 0.97
N TYR A 206 6.64 -8.72 -0.19
CA TYR A 206 6.05 -7.71 -1.08
C TYR A 206 4.75 -7.14 -0.51
N LEU A 207 3.92 -7.99 0.10
CA LEU A 207 2.62 -7.59 0.64
C LEU A 207 2.72 -6.88 2.00
N LEU A 208 3.60 -7.34 2.89
CA LEU A 208 3.70 -6.85 4.28
C LEU A 208 4.71 -5.72 4.42
N ASP A 209 5.90 -5.88 3.85
CA ASP A 209 7.02 -4.95 4.03
C ASP A 209 7.07 -3.90 2.91
N CYS A 210 6.15 -3.97 1.95
CA CYS A 210 6.12 -3.13 0.75
C CYS A 210 7.44 -3.19 -0.03
N ARG A 211 8.15 -4.33 0.03
CA ARG A 211 9.44 -4.49 -0.64
C ARG A 211 9.25 -4.27 -2.15
N PRO A 212 10.09 -3.45 -2.82
CA PRO A 212 10.11 -3.39 -4.27
C PRO A 212 10.41 -4.76 -4.87
N ILE A 213 9.68 -5.13 -5.92
CA ILE A 213 9.88 -6.38 -6.63
C ILE A 213 11.00 -6.17 -7.66
N ASP A 214 12.08 -6.92 -7.52
CA ASP A 214 13.18 -6.89 -8.49
C ASP A 214 12.71 -7.48 -9.83
N PRO A 215 12.97 -6.84 -10.98
CA PRO A 215 12.54 -7.36 -12.29
C PRO A 215 13.10 -8.74 -12.66
N ALA A 216 14.29 -9.12 -12.16
CA ALA A 216 14.84 -10.45 -12.36
C ALA A 216 14.10 -11.49 -11.50
N ASP A 217 13.83 -11.17 -10.23
CA ASP A 217 13.02 -12.01 -9.34
C ASP A 217 11.60 -12.19 -9.89
N ALA A 218 11.02 -11.11 -10.43
CA ALA A 218 9.70 -11.13 -11.05
C ALA A 218 9.65 -12.08 -12.25
N LEU A 219 10.68 -12.09 -13.10
CA LEU A 219 10.77 -12.99 -14.25
C LEU A 219 11.00 -14.44 -13.80
N ALA A 220 11.94 -14.66 -12.88
CA ALA A 220 12.26 -15.99 -12.36
C ALA A 220 11.07 -16.65 -11.64
N GLY A 221 10.27 -15.85 -10.92
CA GLY A 221 9.07 -16.31 -10.21
C GLY A 221 7.83 -16.46 -11.10
N GLY A 222 7.87 -16.04 -12.37
CA GLY A 222 6.69 -16.06 -13.25
C GLY A 222 5.66 -14.96 -12.98
N LEU A 223 6.04 -13.93 -12.21
CA LEU A 223 5.25 -12.70 -12.09
C LEU A 223 5.30 -11.93 -13.42
N LEU A 224 6.47 -11.82 -14.04
CA LEU A 224 6.65 -11.41 -15.43
C LEU A 224 6.92 -12.64 -16.29
N HIS A 225 6.49 -12.58 -17.56
CA HIS A 225 6.77 -13.64 -18.52
C HIS A 225 7.93 -13.27 -19.47
N ALA A 226 8.14 -11.98 -19.70
CA ALA A 226 9.23 -11.49 -20.52
C ALA A 226 9.66 -10.08 -20.10
N ARG A 227 10.92 -9.77 -20.40
CA ARG A 227 11.49 -8.42 -20.37
C ARG A 227 12.12 -8.15 -21.73
N VAL A 228 11.75 -7.04 -22.36
CA VAL A 228 12.19 -6.71 -23.73
C VAL A 228 12.48 -5.22 -23.86
N PRO A 229 13.31 -4.78 -24.83
CA PRO A 229 13.47 -3.37 -25.14
C PRO A 229 12.12 -2.68 -25.41
N ALA A 230 12.01 -1.39 -25.10
CA ALA A 230 10.75 -0.64 -25.23
C ALA A 230 10.13 -0.72 -26.63
N ALA A 231 10.95 -0.76 -27.69
CA ALA A 231 10.52 -0.86 -29.08
C ALA A 231 9.82 -2.19 -29.41
N GLU A 232 10.08 -3.25 -28.64
CA GLU A 232 9.54 -4.61 -28.86
C GLU A 232 8.36 -4.93 -27.93
N LEU A 233 8.04 -4.05 -26.98
CA LEU A 233 7.13 -4.31 -25.88
C LEU A 233 5.72 -4.69 -26.36
N VAL A 234 5.13 -3.85 -27.22
CA VAL A 234 3.77 -4.04 -27.73
C VAL A 234 3.70 -5.26 -28.64
N GLU A 235 4.68 -5.41 -29.56
CA GLU A 235 4.67 -6.51 -30.53
C GLU A 235 4.88 -7.87 -29.85
N THR A 236 5.69 -7.93 -28.79
CA THR A 236 5.86 -9.15 -27.97
C THR A 236 4.54 -9.55 -27.31
N ALA A 237 3.83 -8.60 -26.70
CA ALA A 237 2.52 -8.85 -26.08
C ALA A 237 1.49 -9.30 -27.12
N ARG A 238 1.45 -8.62 -28.26
CA ARG A 238 0.54 -8.90 -29.38
C ARG A 238 0.75 -10.30 -29.96
N ARG A 239 2.00 -10.69 -30.20
CA ARG A 239 2.35 -12.02 -30.68
C ARG A 239 1.86 -13.09 -29.71
N TRP A 240 2.10 -12.90 -28.41
CA TRP A 240 1.62 -13.82 -27.39
C TRP A 240 0.09 -13.97 -27.43
N VAL A 241 -0.66 -12.86 -27.58
CA VAL A 241 -2.13 -12.88 -27.68
C VAL A 241 -2.60 -13.74 -28.86
N LEU A 242 -1.96 -13.62 -30.03
CA LEU A 242 -2.31 -14.40 -31.23
C LEU A 242 -1.99 -15.90 -31.08
N GLU A 243 -0.88 -16.21 -30.43
CA GLU A 243 -0.42 -17.58 -30.22
C GLU A 243 -1.22 -18.32 -29.12
N ASN A 244 -1.92 -17.57 -28.25
CA ASN A 244 -2.63 -18.11 -27.08
C ASN A 244 -4.13 -17.76 -27.07
N PRO A 245 -4.92 -18.13 -28.10
CA PRO A 245 -6.32 -17.73 -28.23
C PRO A 245 -7.25 -18.29 -27.15
N GLN A 246 -6.80 -19.31 -26.40
CA GLN A 246 -7.54 -19.98 -25.33
C GLN A 246 -6.88 -19.76 -23.97
N ALA A 247 -6.17 -18.63 -23.80
CA ALA A 247 -5.50 -18.33 -22.55
C ALA A 247 -6.49 -18.36 -21.37
N VAL A 248 -6.09 -19.04 -20.31
CA VAL A 248 -6.80 -19.12 -19.04
C VAL A 248 -5.77 -18.98 -17.93
N ALA A 249 -6.09 -18.19 -16.90
CA ALA A 249 -5.18 -18.00 -15.77
C ALA A 249 -4.85 -19.34 -15.09
N PRO A 250 -3.61 -19.53 -14.57
CA PRO A 250 -3.19 -20.82 -14.03
C PRO A 250 -4.13 -21.38 -12.96
N TRP A 251 -4.68 -20.52 -12.10
CA TRP A 251 -5.58 -20.90 -10.99
C TRP A 251 -7.01 -21.27 -11.40
N ASP A 252 -7.40 -21.00 -12.64
CA ASP A 252 -8.70 -21.44 -13.18
C ASP A 252 -8.58 -22.80 -13.89
N GLN A 253 -7.37 -23.33 -14.03
CA GLN A 253 -7.15 -24.67 -14.55
C GLN A 253 -7.43 -25.71 -13.47
N LYS A 254 -8.09 -26.81 -13.85
CA LYS A 254 -8.51 -27.89 -12.93
C LYS A 254 -7.36 -28.49 -12.12
N GLU A 255 -6.17 -28.54 -12.70
CA GLU A 255 -4.98 -29.16 -12.10
C GLU A 255 -4.13 -28.20 -11.27
N PHE A 256 -4.55 -26.93 -11.15
CA PHE A 256 -3.79 -25.93 -10.40
C PHE A 256 -3.46 -26.39 -8.98
N ARG A 257 -2.21 -26.13 -8.58
CA ARG A 257 -1.73 -26.30 -7.21
C ARG A 257 -1.01 -25.02 -6.82
N LEU A 258 -1.30 -24.53 -5.61
CA LEU A 258 -0.62 -23.37 -5.06
C LEU A 258 0.90 -23.68 -4.95
N PRO A 259 1.79 -22.85 -5.52
CA PRO A 259 3.22 -23.05 -5.38
C PRO A 259 3.63 -23.05 -3.90
N GLY A 260 4.38 -24.07 -3.48
CA GLY A 260 4.77 -24.27 -2.07
C GLY A 260 3.68 -24.83 -1.16
N GLY A 261 2.45 -25.01 -1.65
CA GLY A 261 1.32 -25.56 -0.89
C GLY A 261 0.62 -24.55 0.02
N GLY A 262 -0.64 -24.82 0.35
CA GLY A 262 -1.42 -24.00 1.27
C GLY A 262 -0.96 -24.14 2.73
N PRO A 263 -1.41 -23.27 3.64
CA PRO A 263 -0.94 -23.23 5.03
C PRO A 263 -1.26 -24.49 5.85
N HIS A 264 -2.19 -25.33 5.38
CA HIS A 264 -2.54 -26.63 5.97
C HIS A 264 -1.60 -27.77 5.54
N THR A 265 -0.71 -27.53 4.58
CA THR A 265 0.27 -28.53 4.11
C THR A 265 1.58 -28.42 4.89
N PRO A 266 2.37 -29.50 5.04
CA PRO A 266 3.66 -29.43 5.73
C PRO A 266 4.64 -28.41 5.12
N GLN A 267 4.68 -28.30 3.79
CA GLN A 267 5.54 -27.33 3.10
C GLN A 267 5.04 -25.89 3.31
N GLY A 268 3.74 -25.65 3.08
CA GLY A 268 3.17 -24.32 3.25
C GLY A 268 3.25 -23.83 4.70
N TYR A 269 3.09 -24.71 5.70
CA TYR A 269 3.25 -24.34 7.11
C TYR A 269 4.69 -23.94 7.44
N ARG A 270 5.71 -24.59 6.86
CA ARG A 270 7.12 -24.22 7.06
C ARG A 270 7.45 -22.83 6.53
N GLY A 271 6.86 -22.42 5.42
CA GLY A 271 7.03 -21.07 4.88
C GLY A 271 6.17 -20.02 5.59
N PHE A 272 4.93 -20.37 5.99
CA PHE A 272 3.96 -19.41 6.52
C PHE A 272 3.99 -19.26 8.05
N GLY A 273 4.20 -20.36 8.78
CA GLY A 273 4.21 -20.38 10.25
C GLY A 273 5.23 -19.42 10.87
N PRO A 274 6.51 -19.46 10.46
CA PRO A 274 7.51 -18.51 10.93
C PRO A 274 7.17 -17.05 10.61
N ALA A 275 6.58 -16.77 9.45
CA ALA A 275 6.17 -15.42 9.07
C ALA A 275 5.04 -14.89 9.98
N ILE A 276 4.05 -15.72 10.32
CA ILE A 276 3.04 -15.38 11.32
C ILE A 276 3.71 -15.11 12.68
N ALA A 277 4.56 -16.02 13.14
CA ALA A 277 5.21 -15.93 14.45
C ALA A 277 6.05 -14.65 14.59
N ALA A 278 6.91 -14.38 13.60
CA ALA A 278 7.72 -13.17 13.54
C ALA A 278 6.85 -11.90 13.59
N ARG A 279 5.70 -11.92 12.91
CA ARG A 279 4.84 -10.75 12.81
C ARG A 279 3.97 -10.53 14.06
N LEU A 280 3.49 -11.59 14.69
CA LEU A 280 2.82 -11.54 15.99
C LEU A 280 3.77 -11.06 17.09
N ALA A 281 5.02 -11.56 17.12
CA ALA A 281 6.07 -11.05 18.00
C ALA A 281 6.41 -9.58 17.67
N GLY A 282 6.37 -9.23 16.39
CA GLY A 282 6.48 -7.88 15.85
C GLY A 282 5.23 -7.01 16.04
N GLY A 283 4.24 -7.42 16.84
CA GLY A 283 3.01 -6.70 17.22
C GLY A 283 2.15 -6.20 16.05
N SER A 284 1.81 -7.10 15.14
CA SER A 284 0.78 -6.86 14.10
C SER A 284 -0.60 -6.53 14.64
N ALA A 285 -0.91 -6.85 15.90
CA ALA A 285 -2.19 -6.50 16.51
C ALA A 285 -2.47 -4.98 16.45
N ASP A 286 -1.40 -4.19 16.51
CA ASP A 286 -1.47 -2.72 16.45
C ASP A 286 -1.56 -2.18 15.02
N GLN A 287 -1.39 -3.05 14.02
CA GLN A 287 -1.32 -2.69 12.61
C GLN A 287 -2.40 -3.46 11.81
N PRO A 288 -3.66 -2.95 11.79
CA PRO A 288 -4.79 -3.66 11.20
C PRO A 288 -4.57 -4.13 9.77
N ALA A 289 -3.93 -3.31 8.94
CA ALA A 289 -3.56 -3.64 7.56
C ALA A 289 -2.71 -4.92 7.48
N GLN A 290 -1.62 -4.97 8.23
CA GLN A 290 -0.70 -6.11 8.20
C GLN A 290 -1.32 -7.38 8.79
N ALA A 291 -2.10 -7.24 9.87
CA ALA A 291 -2.88 -8.34 10.42
C ALA A 291 -3.91 -8.87 9.40
N ASN A 292 -4.60 -7.99 8.69
CA ASN A 292 -5.60 -8.37 7.69
C ASN A 292 -4.96 -8.95 6.42
N ILE A 293 -3.76 -8.52 6.01
CA ILE A 293 -3.00 -9.15 4.93
C ILE A 293 -2.70 -10.61 5.27
N LEU A 294 -2.17 -10.88 6.47
CA LEU A 294 -1.87 -12.25 6.91
C LEU A 294 -3.12 -13.14 6.92
N LYS A 295 -4.23 -12.64 7.47
CA LYS A 295 -5.51 -13.37 7.48
C LYS A 295 -6.02 -13.61 6.06
N CYS A 296 -5.96 -12.60 5.20
CA CYS A 296 -6.38 -12.67 3.81
C CYS A 296 -5.59 -13.72 3.01
N VAL A 297 -4.27 -13.76 3.18
CA VAL A 297 -3.40 -14.76 2.56
C VAL A 297 -3.68 -16.15 3.13
N TYR A 298 -3.78 -16.27 4.46
CA TYR A 298 -4.03 -17.56 5.11
C TYR A 298 -5.36 -18.19 4.66
N GLU A 299 -6.45 -17.44 4.75
CA GLU A 299 -7.79 -17.93 4.39
C GLU A 299 -7.95 -18.06 2.87
N GLY A 300 -7.46 -17.08 2.11
CA GLY A 300 -7.57 -17.05 0.65
C GLY A 300 -6.77 -18.16 -0.06
N ALA A 301 -5.64 -18.60 0.52
CA ALA A 301 -4.83 -19.71 0.00
C ALA A 301 -5.52 -21.08 0.12
N GLN A 302 -6.56 -21.20 0.95
CA GLN A 302 -7.26 -22.45 1.22
C GLN A 302 -8.48 -22.66 0.33
N VAL A 303 -8.81 -21.69 -0.52
CA VAL A 303 -10.05 -21.68 -1.31
C VAL A 303 -9.78 -21.34 -2.78
N PRO A 304 -10.72 -21.67 -3.70
CA PRO A 304 -10.65 -21.21 -5.09
C PRO A 304 -10.59 -19.69 -5.18
N ILE A 305 -10.05 -19.16 -6.29
CA ILE A 305 -9.75 -17.73 -6.41
C ILE A 305 -10.98 -16.83 -6.17
N ASP A 306 -12.16 -17.18 -6.68
CA ASP A 306 -13.37 -16.36 -6.48
C ASP A 306 -13.75 -16.24 -5.00
N ALA A 307 -13.55 -17.29 -4.22
CA ALA A 307 -13.74 -17.25 -2.78
C ALA A 307 -12.64 -16.43 -2.10
N GLY A 308 -11.39 -16.58 -2.54
CA GLY A 308 -10.26 -15.78 -2.08
C GLY A 308 -10.46 -14.29 -2.29
N LEU A 309 -10.93 -13.87 -3.48
CA LEU A 309 -11.21 -12.46 -3.81
C LEU A 309 -12.35 -11.90 -2.94
N ARG A 310 -13.37 -12.71 -2.60
CA ARG A 310 -14.42 -12.29 -1.64
C ARG A 310 -13.89 -12.14 -0.22
N ILE A 311 -12.96 -13.00 0.21
CA ILE A 311 -12.29 -12.88 1.51
C ILE A 311 -11.44 -11.60 1.54
N GLU A 312 -10.66 -11.36 0.49
CA GLU A 312 -9.87 -10.14 0.32
C GLU A 312 -10.74 -8.89 0.36
N SER A 313 -11.85 -8.87 -0.38
CA SER A 313 -12.81 -7.75 -0.36
C SER A 313 -13.29 -7.42 1.05
N ARG A 314 -13.58 -8.44 1.88
CA ARG A 314 -14.00 -8.25 3.27
C ARG A 314 -12.87 -7.71 4.14
N TYR A 315 -11.65 -8.23 3.98
CA TYR A 315 -10.49 -7.75 4.74
C TYR A 315 -10.07 -6.35 4.32
N PHE A 316 -10.16 -6.00 3.04
CA PHE A 316 -9.94 -4.64 2.56
C PHE A 316 -10.96 -3.68 3.19
N PHE A 317 -12.25 -4.00 3.10
CA PHE A 317 -13.31 -3.20 3.70
C PHE A 317 -13.19 -3.10 5.24
N ASN A 318 -12.72 -4.15 5.91
CA ASN A 318 -12.41 -4.08 7.34
C ASN A 318 -11.22 -3.15 7.63
N THR A 319 -10.18 -3.20 6.80
CA THR A 319 -8.96 -2.39 6.95
C THR A 319 -9.25 -0.91 6.75
N VAL A 320 -9.95 -0.55 5.68
CA VAL A 320 -10.25 0.84 5.33
C VAL A 320 -11.14 1.52 6.38
N ARG A 321 -11.91 0.74 7.13
CA ARG A 321 -12.75 1.21 8.24
C ARG A 321 -11.99 1.36 9.56
N SER A 322 -10.73 0.96 9.63
CA SER A 322 -9.93 1.16 10.84
C SER A 322 -9.53 2.63 11.01
N PRO A 323 -9.49 3.18 12.24
CA PRO A 323 -8.95 4.51 12.47
C PRO A 323 -7.51 4.66 11.97
N GLN A 324 -6.70 3.59 12.10
CA GLN A 324 -5.31 3.52 11.65
C GLN A 324 -5.18 3.78 10.13
N ALA A 325 -6.07 3.20 9.31
CA ALA A 325 -6.03 3.44 7.87
C ALA A 325 -6.18 4.93 7.53
N LYS A 326 -7.13 5.64 8.17
CA LYS A 326 -7.34 7.09 7.97
C LYS A 326 -6.09 7.90 8.29
N VAL A 327 -5.52 7.67 9.47
CA VAL A 327 -4.36 8.45 9.92
C VAL A 327 -3.08 8.11 9.17
N MET A 328 -2.86 6.84 8.83
CA MET A 328 -1.71 6.41 8.03
C MET A 328 -1.80 6.98 6.61
N ALA A 329 -2.96 6.92 5.96
CA ALA A 329 -3.15 7.52 4.65
C ALA A 329 -2.95 9.04 4.69
N ARG A 330 -3.43 9.72 5.73
CA ARG A 330 -3.12 11.14 5.94
C ARG A 330 -1.61 11.37 6.03
N THR A 331 -0.90 10.72 6.94
CA THR A 331 0.52 10.97 7.20
C THR A 331 1.46 10.52 6.08
N PHE A 332 1.25 9.32 5.53
CA PHE A 332 2.17 8.75 4.55
C PHE A 332 1.84 9.09 3.10
N PHE A 333 0.67 9.67 2.81
CA PHE A 333 0.31 10.12 1.47
C PHE A 333 0.08 11.63 1.42
N VAL A 334 -0.97 12.13 2.09
CA VAL A 334 -1.36 13.55 2.01
C VAL A 334 -0.27 14.46 2.57
N SER A 335 0.21 14.15 3.78
CA SER A 335 1.22 14.98 4.46
C SER A 335 2.53 15.01 3.70
N ARG A 336 3.01 13.87 3.18
CA ARG A 336 4.25 13.82 2.39
C ARG A 336 4.16 14.67 1.12
N GLN A 337 3.04 14.65 0.41
CA GLN A 337 2.85 15.49 -0.78
C GLN A 337 2.81 16.99 -0.43
N THR A 338 2.13 17.34 0.66
CA THR A 338 2.02 18.73 1.13
C THR A 338 3.38 19.25 1.59
N LEU A 339 4.11 18.49 2.42
CA LEU A 339 5.44 18.87 2.91
C LEU A 339 6.46 19.00 1.79
N ALA A 340 6.44 18.11 0.80
CA ALA A 340 7.38 18.17 -0.33
C ALA A 340 7.25 19.45 -1.18
N LYS A 341 6.12 20.16 -1.09
CA LYS A 341 5.88 21.44 -1.78
C LYS A 341 6.19 22.66 -0.91
N ARG A 342 6.51 22.48 0.38
CA ARG A 342 6.81 23.60 1.29
C ARG A 342 8.24 24.09 1.07
N GLU A 343 8.40 25.41 1.11
CA GLU A 343 9.71 26.06 1.00
C GLU A 343 10.47 26.06 2.33
N LYS A 344 9.76 26.01 3.46
CA LYS A 344 10.32 26.10 4.80
C LYS A 344 9.78 24.99 5.68
N HIS A 345 10.71 24.42 6.46
CA HIS A 345 10.46 23.40 7.46
C HIS A 345 10.97 23.87 8.82
N THR A 346 10.28 23.48 9.87
CA THR A 346 10.73 23.71 11.25
C THR A 346 11.80 22.69 11.60
N ASP A 347 12.89 23.07 12.28
CA ASP A 347 13.87 22.09 12.77
C ASP A 347 13.20 21.19 13.84
N PRO A 348 13.05 19.88 13.58
CA PRO A 348 12.30 19.00 14.49
C PRO A 348 13.08 18.64 15.74
N ARG A 349 14.36 19.05 15.91
CA ARG A 349 15.19 18.64 17.05
C ARG A 349 14.56 18.93 18.41
N SER A 350 14.16 20.19 18.66
CA SER A 350 13.54 20.60 19.92
C SER A 350 12.26 19.81 20.21
N TYR A 351 11.44 19.61 19.18
CA TYR A 351 10.24 18.77 19.23
C TYR A 351 10.57 17.31 19.60
N LEU A 352 11.50 16.67 18.89
CA LEU A 352 11.88 15.28 19.13
C LEU A 352 12.54 15.09 20.50
N ASP A 353 13.30 16.07 20.97
CA ASP A 353 13.91 16.05 22.30
C ASP A 353 12.85 16.11 23.41
N ALA A 354 11.77 16.85 23.22
CA ALA A 354 10.63 16.84 24.14
C ALA A 354 9.98 15.45 24.24
N LEU A 355 9.80 14.75 23.11
CA LEU A 355 9.26 13.39 23.08
C LEU A 355 10.20 12.39 23.75
N ARG A 356 11.51 12.47 23.46
CA ARG A 356 12.53 11.63 24.12
C ARG A 356 12.53 11.85 25.62
N GLN A 357 12.47 13.10 26.08
CA GLN A 357 12.48 13.43 27.50
C GLN A 357 11.22 12.89 28.20
N ALA A 358 10.04 13.08 27.62
CA ALA A 358 8.80 12.55 28.19
C ALA A 358 8.83 11.01 28.31
N THR A 359 9.37 10.33 27.29
CA THR A 359 9.53 8.87 27.31
C THR A 359 10.53 8.44 28.38
N LYS A 360 11.66 9.13 28.53
CA LYS A 360 12.68 8.80 29.56
C LYS A 360 12.12 8.98 30.96
N THR A 361 11.37 10.05 31.20
CA THR A 361 10.67 10.27 32.48
C THR A 361 9.71 9.13 32.78
N GLU A 362 8.89 8.71 31.80
CA GLU A 362 7.94 7.61 32.03
C GLU A 362 8.63 6.26 32.25
N GLN A 363 9.70 5.97 31.52
CA GLN A 363 10.51 4.76 31.73
C GLN A 363 11.10 4.72 33.15
N GLN A 364 11.62 5.85 33.65
CA GLN A 364 12.17 5.93 35.00
C GLN A 364 11.10 5.64 36.06
N VAL A 365 9.89 6.18 35.90
CA VAL A 365 8.77 5.90 36.82
C VAL A 365 8.36 4.43 36.78
N LEU A 366 8.31 3.80 35.60
CA LEU A 366 8.01 2.37 35.47
C LEU A 366 9.05 1.49 36.20
N LEU A 367 10.33 1.86 36.16
CA LEU A 367 11.36 1.17 36.93
C LEU A 367 11.16 1.33 38.45
N GLU A 368 10.79 2.53 38.91
CA GLU A 368 10.50 2.82 40.31
C GLU A 368 9.26 2.07 40.82
N GLU A 369 8.28 1.84 39.93
CA GLU A 369 7.12 0.99 40.17
C GLU A 369 7.45 -0.52 40.12
N GLY A 370 8.71 -0.89 39.84
CA GLY A 370 9.20 -2.26 39.86
C GLY A 370 9.07 -3.04 38.55
N VAL A 371 8.74 -2.38 37.44
CA VAL A 371 8.69 -3.06 36.13
C VAL A 371 10.10 -3.42 35.67
N ALA A 372 10.30 -4.65 35.20
CA ALA A 372 11.61 -5.12 34.77
C ALA A 372 12.24 -4.24 33.66
N ALA A 373 13.47 -3.79 33.88
CA ALA A 373 14.20 -2.92 32.96
C ALA A 373 14.30 -3.45 31.51
N PRO A 374 14.54 -4.76 31.26
CA PRO A 374 14.52 -5.29 29.89
C PRO A 374 13.18 -5.11 29.19
N LEU A 375 12.05 -5.27 29.91
CA LEU A 375 10.71 -5.07 29.36
C LEU A 375 10.47 -3.60 29.04
N VAL A 376 10.77 -2.70 29.97
CA VAL A 376 10.64 -1.23 29.77
C VAL A 376 11.43 -0.80 28.53
N ALA A 377 12.70 -1.20 28.42
CA ALA A 377 13.55 -0.84 27.29
C ALA A 377 13.06 -1.47 25.97
N ALA A 378 12.56 -2.71 26.00
CA ALA A 378 12.00 -3.37 24.80
C ALA A 378 10.73 -2.67 24.30
N LEU A 379 9.82 -2.29 25.21
CA LEU A 379 8.61 -1.56 24.86
C LEU A 379 8.93 -0.13 24.39
N ALA A 380 9.89 0.55 25.01
CA ALA A 380 10.33 1.87 24.57
C ALA A 380 10.95 1.85 23.16
N ARG A 381 11.82 0.88 22.85
CA ARG A 381 12.35 0.70 21.47
C ARG A 381 11.27 0.48 20.42
N ARG A 382 10.12 -0.03 20.83
CA ARG A 382 9.01 -0.40 19.95
C ARG A 382 7.94 0.68 19.83
N TYR A 383 7.73 1.44 20.90
CA TYR A 383 6.61 2.37 21.04
C TYR A 383 7.03 3.83 21.25
N ALA A 384 8.32 4.14 21.14
CA ALA A 384 8.83 5.49 21.26
C ALA A 384 9.79 5.87 20.14
N VAL A 385 10.03 7.18 20.00
CA VAL A 385 11.02 7.73 19.07
C VAL A 385 12.44 7.19 19.36
N GLU A 386 13.25 7.07 18.32
CA GLU A 386 14.63 6.62 18.38
C GLU A 386 15.46 7.47 19.35
N GLY A 387 16.33 6.79 20.11
CA GLY A 387 17.15 7.40 21.17
C GLY A 387 16.42 7.70 22.47
N ALA A 388 15.13 7.34 22.60
CA ALA A 388 14.38 7.49 23.84
C ALA A 388 14.56 6.33 24.83
N ALA A 389 14.81 5.11 24.33
CA ALA A 389 14.92 3.92 25.18
C ALA A 389 16.14 3.99 26.11
N ILE A 390 15.94 3.63 27.38
CA ILE A 390 17.04 3.48 28.34
C ILE A 390 17.87 2.22 28.05
N GLU A 391 19.13 2.21 28.50
CA GLU A 391 19.93 0.99 28.52
C GLU A 391 19.43 0.07 29.63
N ALA A 392 19.24 -1.21 29.33
CA ALA A 392 18.84 -2.22 30.31
C ALA A 392 20.03 -3.14 30.61
N PRO A 393 20.29 -3.49 31.89
CA PRO A 393 21.33 -4.46 32.25
C PRO A 393 21.03 -5.82 31.62
N SER A 394 22.05 -6.51 31.09
CA SER A 394 21.90 -7.80 30.40
C SER A 394 21.51 -8.97 31.29
N GLN A 395 21.52 -8.80 32.62
CA GLN A 395 21.37 -9.86 33.62
C GLN A 395 20.00 -9.90 34.32
N THR A 396 19.10 -8.95 34.05
CA THR A 396 17.75 -8.94 34.66
C THR A 396 16.81 -9.85 33.87
N GLN A 397 16.10 -10.75 34.53
CA GLN A 397 15.07 -11.59 33.92
C GLN A 397 13.69 -10.96 34.14
N CYS A 398 12.79 -11.05 33.16
CA CYS A 398 11.39 -10.67 33.33
C CYS A 398 10.63 -11.82 34.03
N GLU A 399 9.69 -11.48 34.89
CA GLU A 399 8.77 -12.41 35.55
C GLU A 399 7.43 -12.50 34.80
N ASP A 400 6.63 -13.54 35.05
CA ASP A 400 5.33 -13.73 34.38
C ASP A 400 4.35 -12.55 34.60
N THR A 401 4.45 -11.89 35.76
CA THR A 401 3.69 -10.68 36.14
C THR A 401 4.02 -9.47 35.26
N ASP A 402 5.23 -9.38 34.72
CA ASP A 402 5.65 -8.29 33.83
C ASP A 402 4.85 -8.31 32.52
N PHE A 403 4.54 -9.51 32.00
CA PHE A 403 3.84 -9.67 30.72
C PHE A 403 2.35 -9.28 30.81
N ALA A 404 1.73 -9.38 31.99
CA ALA A 404 0.34 -8.98 32.21
C ALA A 404 0.14 -7.46 32.02
N ASN A 405 1.19 -6.66 32.22
CA ASN A 405 1.13 -5.19 32.21
C ASN A 405 1.53 -4.56 30.87
N ILE A 406 1.89 -5.36 29.85
CA ILE A 406 2.39 -4.85 28.55
C ILE A 406 1.45 -3.82 27.93
N ALA A 407 0.14 -4.09 27.92
CA ALA A 407 -0.83 -3.19 27.33
C ALA A 407 -0.90 -1.83 28.06
N ALA A 408 -0.87 -1.85 29.40
CA ALA A 408 -0.89 -0.64 30.22
C ALA A 408 0.40 0.18 30.04
N ILE A 409 1.57 -0.49 30.05
CA ILE A 409 2.88 0.17 29.84
C ILE A 409 2.95 0.80 28.45
N LYS A 410 2.53 0.06 27.41
CA LYS A 410 2.43 0.59 26.05
C LYS A 410 1.56 1.85 26.00
N GLN A 411 0.39 1.83 26.63
CA GLN A 411 -0.52 2.97 26.64
C GLN A 411 0.11 4.19 27.33
N ARG A 412 0.78 3.99 28.48
CA ARG A 412 1.51 5.05 29.20
C ARG A 412 2.61 5.69 28.35
N LEU A 413 3.43 4.87 27.66
CA LEU A 413 4.49 5.36 26.77
C LEU A 413 3.95 6.17 25.59
N LEU A 414 2.86 5.72 24.97
CA LEU A 414 2.21 6.44 23.87
C LEU A 414 1.60 7.77 24.34
N TYR A 415 0.85 7.75 25.44
CA TYR A 415 0.21 8.96 25.99
C TYR A 415 1.24 10.00 26.45
N ALA A 416 2.33 9.58 27.12
CA ALA A 416 3.37 10.49 27.56
C ALA A 416 4.00 11.26 26.38
N GLN A 417 4.32 10.55 25.29
CA GLN A 417 4.87 11.16 24.08
C GLN A 417 3.84 12.03 23.35
N THR A 418 2.60 11.58 23.22
CA THR A 418 1.54 12.36 22.57
C THR A 418 1.26 13.66 23.31
N LEU A 419 1.16 13.63 24.64
CA LEU A 419 0.94 14.84 25.44
C LEU A 419 2.14 15.80 25.34
N ALA A 420 3.36 15.27 25.32
CA ALA A 420 4.56 16.09 25.07
C ALA A 420 4.57 16.70 23.67
N ALA A 421 4.14 15.96 22.64
CA ALA A 421 4.00 16.45 21.28
C ALA A 421 3.00 17.60 21.20
N VAL A 422 1.86 17.48 21.88
CA VAL A 422 0.85 18.55 21.95
C VAL A 422 1.40 19.79 22.65
N ARG A 423 2.08 19.64 23.80
CA ARG A 423 2.72 20.78 24.49
C ARG A 423 3.75 21.47 23.60
N ALA A 424 4.56 20.71 22.88
CA ALA A 424 5.56 21.26 21.96
C ALA A 424 4.90 22.02 20.82
N LEU A 425 3.77 21.52 20.29
CA LEU A 425 2.99 22.19 19.25
C LEU A 425 2.36 23.50 19.76
N GLU A 426 1.67 23.48 20.91
CA GLU A 426 1.08 24.67 21.54
C GLU A 426 2.14 25.72 21.93
N GLY A 427 3.34 25.25 22.30
CA GLY A 427 4.49 26.10 22.63
C GLY A 427 5.29 26.62 21.43
N GLY A 428 4.88 26.34 20.19
CA GLY A 428 5.58 26.80 18.98
C GLY A 428 6.92 26.11 18.69
N ASN A 429 7.20 24.96 19.32
CA ASN A 429 8.40 24.15 19.09
C ASN A 429 8.25 23.14 17.93
N ALA A 430 7.09 23.11 17.28
CA ALA A 430 6.80 22.38 16.06
C ALA A 430 5.98 23.28 15.11
N GLY A 431 6.11 23.11 13.79
CA GLY A 431 5.45 23.95 12.81
C GLY A 431 3.92 23.80 12.82
N ASP A 432 3.44 22.61 12.52
CA ASP A 432 2.02 22.24 12.60
C ASP A 432 1.85 20.74 12.90
N ALA A 433 0.60 20.28 13.08
CA ALA A 433 0.29 18.88 13.34
C ALA A 433 0.83 17.92 12.26
N LEU A 434 0.86 18.39 11.00
CA LEU A 434 1.27 17.60 9.85
C LEU A 434 2.79 17.36 9.87
N GLU A 435 3.58 18.42 10.10
CA GLU A 435 5.03 18.35 10.25
C GLU A 435 5.45 17.61 11.53
N ALA A 436 4.71 17.80 12.63
CA ALA A 436 4.96 17.11 13.90
C ALA A 436 4.83 15.58 13.74
N ASP A 437 3.73 15.11 13.15
CA ASP A 437 3.51 13.68 12.93
C ASP A 437 4.52 13.07 11.96
N ALA A 438 4.78 13.73 10.83
CA ALA A 438 5.77 13.26 9.87
C ALA A 438 7.18 13.17 10.50
N SER A 439 7.55 14.15 11.32
CA SER A 439 8.87 14.18 12.00
C SER A 439 8.99 13.09 13.05
N ALA A 440 7.95 12.89 13.88
CA ALA A 440 7.95 11.85 14.91
C ALA A 440 8.03 10.44 14.28
N VAL A 441 7.24 10.19 13.23
CA VAL A 441 7.24 8.90 12.52
C VAL A 441 8.58 8.66 11.83
N ALA A 442 9.18 9.67 11.19
CA ALA A 442 10.52 9.56 10.61
C ALA A 442 11.59 9.27 11.66
N ALA A 443 11.37 9.69 12.92
CA ALA A 443 12.19 9.38 14.07
C ALA A 443 11.79 8.08 14.80
N GLY A 444 11.01 7.19 14.19
CA GLY A 444 10.68 5.87 14.73
C GLY A 444 9.43 5.81 15.62
N PHE A 445 8.67 6.90 15.79
CA PHE A 445 7.36 6.83 16.45
C PHE A 445 6.46 5.81 15.71
N PRO A 446 5.63 5.03 16.42
CA PRO A 446 4.87 3.94 15.80
C PRO A 446 4.04 4.37 14.58
N SER A 447 4.46 3.94 13.41
CA SER A 447 3.88 4.37 12.13
C SER A 447 2.38 4.12 12.00
N TRP A 448 1.88 3.06 12.63
CA TRP A 448 0.46 2.68 12.58
C TRP A 448 -0.48 3.68 13.26
N THR A 449 0.04 4.60 14.07
CA THR A 449 -0.76 5.69 14.64
C THR A 449 -0.85 6.91 13.72
N GLY A 450 -0.09 6.95 12.61
CA GLY A 450 0.11 8.14 11.80
C GLY A 450 0.95 9.24 12.48
N GLY A 451 1.53 8.99 13.66
CA GLY A 451 2.23 9.98 14.49
C GLY A 451 1.51 10.26 15.83
N PRO A 452 2.15 11.00 16.74
CA PRO A 452 1.63 11.27 18.08
C PRO A 452 0.36 12.14 18.09
N ILE A 453 0.23 13.10 17.17
CA ILE A 453 -0.97 13.95 17.06
C ILE A 453 -2.12 13.13 16.46
N SER A 454 -1.87 12.41 15.38
CA SER A 454 -2.81 11.48 14.77
C SER A 454 -3.28 10.36 15.70
N PHE A 455 -2.45 9.93 16.66
CA PHE A 455 -2.82 8.93 17.65
C PHE A 455 -4.08 9.33 18.45
N ILE A 456 -4.31 10.62 18.67
CA ILE A 456 -5.52 11.14 19.33
C ILE A 456 -6.78 10.78 18.53
N ASP A 457 -6.71 10.82 17.19
CA ASP A 457 -7.82 10.44 16.30
C ASP A 457 -8.02 8.91 16.26
N VAL A 458 -6.94 8.13 16.42
CA VAL A 458 -7.02 6.66 16.53
C VAL A 458 -7.77 6.25 17.79
N GLU A 459 -7.41 6.84 18.92
CA GLU A 459 -8.09 6.62 20.20
C GLU A 459 -9.51 7.21 20.18
N GLY A 460 -9.72 8.29 19.42
CA GLY A 460 -10.93 9.10 19.47
C GLY A 460 -10.77 10.21 20.52
N PRO A 461 -10.90 11.50 20.16
CA PRO A 461 -10.50 12.62 21.03
C PRO A 461 -11.09 12.59 22.44
N GLN A 462 -12.39 12.30 22.58
CA GLN A 462 -13.04 12.23 23.89
C GLN A 462 -12.54 11.05 24.75
N ARG A 463 -12.26 9.89 24.13
CA ARG A 463 -11.71 8.73 24.83
C ARG A 463 -10.27 8.98 25.25
N PHE A 464 -9.48 9.62 24.39
CA PHE A 464 -8.12 10.05 24.71
C PHE A 464 -8.12 11.00 25.91
N LEU A 465 -8.98 12.03 25.90
CA LEU A 465 -9.12 12.96 27.01
C LEU A 465 -9.47 12.26 28.32
N ALA A 466 -10.51 11.43 28.33
CA ALA A 466 -10.94 10.71 29.52
C ALA A 466 -9.85 9.78 30.08
N GLN A 467 -9.10 9.12 29.21
CA GLN A 467 -7.99 8.25 29.62
C GLN A 467 -6.81 9.07 30.17
N ALA A 468 -6.48 10.21 29.55
CA ALA A 468 -5.42 11.07 30.06
C ALA A 468 -5.79 11.67 31.43
N GLU A 469 -7.04 12.05 31.66
CA GLU A 469 -7.53 12.51 32.97
C GLU A 469 -7.46 11.42 34.04
N ARG A 470 -7.74 10.16 33.68
CA ARG A 470 -7.49 9.01 34.56
C ARG A 470 -6.02 8.88 34.91
N PHE A 471 -5.12 8.98 33.93
CA PHE A 471 -3.68 8.97 34.21
C PHE A 471 -3.24 10.14 35.08
N VAL A 472 -3.84 11.32 34.97
CA VAL A 472 -3.56 12.41 35.92
C VAL A 472 -3.96 12.04 37.34
N ALA A 473 -5.16 11.47 37.53
CA ALA A 473 -5.65 11.09 38.85
C ALA A 473 -4.85 9.94 39.49
N GLU A 474 -4.42 8.96 38.69
CA GLU A 474 -3.75 7.74 39.18
C GLU A 474 -2.23 7.87 39.21
N LEU A 475 -1.66 8.56 38.22
CA LEU A 475 -0.23 8.60 37.97
C LEU A 475 0.36 10.01 38.15
N GLY A 476 -0.44 11.08 38.04
CA GLY A 476 -0.03 12.46 38.36
C GLY A 476 0.21 13.36 37.15
N GLU A 477 0.69 14.58 37.44
CA GLU A 477 0.70 15.74 36.53
C GLU A 477 1.49 15.56 35.21
N ARG A 478 2.37 14.56 35.10
CA ARG A 478 3.08 14.29 33.84
C ARG A 478 2.13 13.98 32.67
N PHE A 479 0.93 13.47 32.96
CA PHE A 479 -0.13 13.23 31.99
C PHE A 479 -1.13 14.39 31.85
N ALA A 480 -0.87 15.57 32.42
CA ALA A 480 -1.78 16.70 32.39
C ALA A 480 -2.16 17.10 30.96
N VAL A 481 -3.44 17.17 30.63
CA VAL A 481 -3.85 17.50 29.25
C VAL A 481 -3.65 18.99 28.98
N PRO A 482 -2.95 19.38 27.89
CA PRO A 482 -2.83 20.78 27.47
C PRO A 482 -4.19 21.43 27.21
N ALA A 483 -4.30 22.74 27.40
CA ALA A 483 -5.59 23.44 27.38
C ALA A 483 -6.27 23.38 26.00
N GLY A 484 -5.50 23.60 24.92
CA GLY A 484 -6.03 23.57 23.56
C GLY A 484 -6.53 22.19 23.16
N LEU A 485 -5.80 21.13 23.51
CA LEU A 485 -6.28 19.76 23.32
C LEU A 485 -7.54 19.47 24.15
N ARG A 486 -7.58 19.87 25.43
CA ARG A 486 -8.75 19.62 26.29
C ARG A 486 -10.02 20.23 25.69
N GLU A 487 -9.96 21.48 25.22
CA GLU A 487 -11.10 22.16 24.61
C GLU A 487 -11.58 21.44 23.33
N ARG A 488 -10.65 21.14 22.42
CA ARG A 488 -10.98 20.46 21.15
C ARG A 488 -11.52 19.05 21.39
N ALA A 489 -10.88 18.28 22.26
CA ALA A 489 -11.26 16.92 22.57
C ALA A 489 -12.61 16.81 23.27
N ALA A 490 -12.95 17.75 24.17
CA ALA A 490 -14.28 17.83 24.78
C ALA A 490 -15.38 18.03 23.72
N ALA A 491 -15.09 18.83 22.68
CA ALA A 491 -15.96 19.00 21.52
C ALA A 491 -15.89 17.85 20.48
N GLY A 492 -15.19 16.76 20.78
CA GLY A 492 -15.04 15.62 19.88
C GLY A 492 -14.09 15.84 18.70
N ARG A 493 -13.27 16.90 18.72
CA ARG A 493 -12.36 17.26 17.64
C ARG A 493 -10.91 16.92 17.98
N GLY A 494 -10.19 16.39 17.00
CA GLY A 494 -8.73 16.21 17.04
C GLY A 494 -7.99 17.53 16.80
N LEU A 495 -6.66 17.46 16.71
CA LEU A 495 -5.78 18.63 16.46
C LEU A 495 -5.54 18.92 14.97
N TYR A 496 -5.98 18.02 14.08
CA TYR A 496 -6.10 18.33 12.67
C TYR A 496 -7.38 19.12 12.43
N ASP A 497 -7.27 20.16 11.61
CA ASP A 497 -8.44 20.83 11.09
C ASP A 497 -8.96 19.97 9.93
N GLU A 498 -10.18 19.45 10.05
CA GLU A 498 -10.79 18.74 8.93
C GLU A 498 -10.99 19.73 7.77
N PRO A 499 -10.64 19.37 6.52
CA PRO A 499 -10.98 20.23 5.39
C PRO A 499 -12.50 20.39 5.34
N ALA A 500 -12.94 21.65 5.23
CA ALA A 500 -14.34 22.05 5.17
C ALA A 500 -15.10 21.41 3.99
#